data_AF-A0A8X8GRN3-F1
#
_entry.id   AF-A0A8X8GRN3-F1
#
_cell.length_a   1.000
_cell.length_b   1.000
_cell.length_c   1.000
_cell.angle_alpha   90.00
_cell.angle_beta   90.00
_cell.angle_gamma   90.00
#
_symmetry.space_group_name_H-M   'P 1'
#
loop_
_entity.id
_entity.type
_entity.pdbx_description
1 polymer ?
#
loop_
_entity_poly.entity_id
_entity_poly.type
_entity_poly.pdbx_seq_one_letter_code
_entity_poly.pdbx_strand_id
1 'polypeptide(L)'
;MNTIKSTIHTEAIFSSDKKHRYLLKKTWDEKKPACTVITMYPHLDGVLSLDLTTVLILNQLANSERYGAVYLVNLFSNIKSP
;
A
#
# COMPACT_ATOMS: atom_id res chain seq x y z
N MET A 1 32.54 1.95 -5.56
CA MET A 1 31.11 1.59 -5.77
C MET A 1 30.41 1.69 -4.43
N ASN A 2 29.29 2.41 -4.36
CA ASN A 2 28.47 2.51 -3.15
C ASN A 2 27.14 1.80 -3.39
N THR A 3 26.81 0.84 -2.55
CA THR A 3 25.53 0.10 -2.61
C THR A 3 24.54 0.76 -1.66
N ILE A 4 23.48 1.34 -2.21
CA ILE A 4 22.35 1.86 -1.42
C ILE A 4 21.29 0.75 -1.35
N LYS A 5 20.83 0.44 -0.14
CA LYS A 5 19.76 -0.53 0.11
C LYS A 5 18.59 0.16 0.79
N SER A 6 17.38 -0.24 0.42
CA SER A 6 16.15 0.16 1.10
C SER A 6 15.22 -1.05 1.17
N THR A 7 14.34 -1.07 2.16
CA THR A 7 13.33 -2.11 2.35
C THR A 7 11.99 -1.46 2.55
N ILE A 8 10.97 -1.97 1.84
CA ILE A 8 9.59 -1.55 2.01
C ILE A 8 8.82 -2.72 2.62
N HIS A 9 8.41 -2.57 3.88
CA HIS A 9 7.57 -3.55 4.56
C HIS A 9 6.14 -3.44 4.06
N THR A 10 5.62 -4.52 3.47
CA THR A 10 4.24 -4.59 2.99
C THR A 10 3.42 -5.50 3.90
N GLU A 11 2.27 -5.02 4.35
CA GLU A 11 1.32 -5.73 5.19
C GLU A 11 -0.08 -5.57 4.59
N ALA A 12 -0.88 -6.63 4.56
CA ALA A 12 -2.26 -6.54 4.08
C ALA A 12 -3.19 -7.29 5.03
N ILE A 13 -4.32 -6.66 5.34
CA ILE A 13 -5.35 -7.21 6.22
C ILE A 13 -6.52 -7.65 5.34
N PHE A 14 -6.88 -8.92 5.46
CA PHE A 14 -7.97 -9.55 4.73
C PHE A 14 -9.05 -10.04 5.69
N SER A 15 -10.26 -10.25 5.17
CA SER A 15 -11.26 -11.08 5.85
C SER A 15 -10.76 -12.51 6.04
N SER A 16 -11.37 -13.23 6.99
CA SER A 16 -11.05 -14.65 7.24
C SER A 16 -11.24 -15.53 6.01
N ASP A 17 -12.23 -15.22 5.16
CA ASP A 17 -12.51 -15.91 3.90
C ASP A 17 -11.69 -15.39 2.71
N LYS A 18 -10.81 -14.41 2.93
CA LYS A 18 -9.97 -13.75 1.93
C LYS A 18 -10.73 -13.14 0.74
N LYS A 19 -12.04 -12.89 0.86
CA LYS A 19 -12.83 -12.22 -0.19
C LYS A 19 -12.78 -10.70 -0.10
N HIS A 20 -12.42 -10.19 1.07
CA HIS A 20 -12.34 -8.76 1.34
C HIS A 20 -10.92 -8.37 1.74
N ARG A 21 -10.44 -7.23 1.24
CA ARG A 21 -9.20 -6.59 1.69
C ARG A 21 -9.56 -5.29 2.40
N TYR A 22 -9.18 -5.18 3.66
CA TYR A 22 -9.47 -4.02 4.51
C TYR A 22 -8.35 -3.00 4.49
N LEU A 23 -7.11 -3.45 4.34
CA LEU A 23 -5.94 -2.58 4.37
C LEU A 23 -4.82 -3.17 3.52
N LEU A 24 -4.12 -2.30 2.80
CA LEU A 24 -2.79 -2.56 2.26
C LEU A 24 -1.85 -1.45 2.77
N LYS A 25 -0.91 -1.82 3.62
CA LYS A 25 0.08 -0.93 4.23
C LYS A 25 1.44 -1.16 3.60
N LYS A 26 2.14 -0.07 3.30
CA LYS A 26 3.54 -0.08 2.85
C LYS A 26 4.34 0.93 3.64
N THR A 27 5.42 0.48 4.28
CA THR A 27 6.23 1.28 5.20
C THR A 27 7.69 1.22 4.76
N TRP A 28 8.30 2.38 4.53
CA TRP A 28 9.72 2.53 4.17
C TRP A 28 10.52 3.32 5.21
N ASP A 29 9.85 4.04 6.12
CA ASP A 29 10.46 4.72 7.27
C ASP A 29 9.47 4.80 8.45
N GLU A 30 9.69 4.01 9.49
CA GLU A 30 8.79 3.97 10.66
C GLU A 30 8.83 5.24 11.52
N LYS A 31 9.85 6.10 11.34
CA LYS A 31 9.99 7.34 12.13
C LYS A 31 9.14 8.49 11.59
N LYS A 32 8.61 8.35 10.37
CA LYS A 32 7.82 9.37 9.67
C LYS A 32 6.33 9.03 9.71
N PRO A 33 5.45 10.04 9.61
CA PRO A 33 4.01 9.81 9.64
C PRO A 33 3.52 8.96 8.45
N ALA A 34 2.39 8.30 8.64
CA ALA A 34 1.69 7.56 7.60
C ALA A 34 0.66 8.45 6.88
N CYS A 35 0.48 8.23 5.57
CA CYS A 35 -0.60 8.82 4.79
C CYS A 35 -1.66 7.76 4.49
N THR A 36 -2.94 8.04 4.75
CA THR A 36 -4.04 7.16 4.33
C THR A 36 -4.62 7.66 3.02
N VAL A 37 -4.71 6.77 2.03
CA VAL A 37 -5.32 7.06 0.74
C VAL A 37 -6.52 6.13 0.55
N ILE A 38 -7.68 6.73 0.28
CA ILE A 38 -8.93 6.02 0.02
C ILE A 38 -9.03 5.82 -1.50
N THR A 39 -9.10 4.55 -1.92
CA THR A 39 -9.26 4.14 -3.32
C THR A 39 -10.60 3.41 -3.50
N MET A 40 -11.02 3.11 -4.73
CA MET A 40 -12.34 2.49 -4.95
C MET A 40 -12.35 0.99 -4.64
N TYR A 41 -11.55 0.20 -5.37
CA TYR A 41 -11.55 -1.27 -5.31
C TYR A 41 -10.17 -1.85 -5.05
N PRO A 42 -10.06 -2.94 -4.26
CA PRO A 42 -8.79 -3.57 -3.97
C PRO A 42 -8.36 -4.48 -5.11
N HIS A 43 -7.10 -4.38 -5.53
CA HIS A 43 -6.50 -5.36 -6.43
C HIS A 43 -6.09 -6.63 -5.67
N LEU A 44 -6.21 -7.79 -6.33
CA LEU A 44 -5.99 -9.12 -5.73
C LEU A 44 -4.54 -9.32 -5.24
N ASP A 45 -3.57 -8.72 -5.94
CA ASP A 45 -2.14 -9.04 -5.78
C ASP A 45 -1.28 -7.95 -5.11
N GLY A 46 -1.88 -6.94 -4.47
CA GLY A 46 -1.17 -5.73 -3.96
C GLY A 46 -0.03 -5.96 -2.95
N VAL A 47 0.15 -7.19 -2.47
CA VAL A 47 1.21 -7.60 -1.55
C VAL A 47 2.53 -7.85 -2.29
N LEU A 48 2.48 -8.58 -3.41
CA LEU A 48 3.66 -8.99 -4.20
C LEU A 48 3.79 -8.21 -5.51
N SER A 49 2.68 -7.92 -6.18
CA SER A 49 2.66 -7.09 -7.37
C SER A 49 2.02 -5.74 -7.06
N LEU A 50 2.47 -4.70 -7.75
CA LEU A 50 1.95 -3.35 -7.58
C LEU A 50 1.23 -2.96 -8.87
N ASP A 51 -0.05 -2.58 -8.74
CA ASP A 51 -0.74 -1.92 -9.83
C ASP A 51 -0.23 -0.48 -10.01
N LEU A 52 -0.53 0.12 -11.15
CA LEU A 52 -0.07 1.46 -11.50
C LEU A 52 -0.48 2.51 -10.46
N THR A 53 -1.69 2.44 -9.93
CA THR A 53 -2.19 3.42 -8.94
C THR A 53 -1.37 3.33 -7.66
N THR A 54 -1.11 2.12 -7.18
CA THR A 54 -0.25 1.88 -6.01
C THR A 54 1.16 2.43 -6.22
N VAL A 55 1.76 2.23 -7.40
CA VAL A 55 3.10 2.74 -7.73
C VAL A 55 3.12 4.27 -7.76
N LEU A 56 2.14 4.91 -8.40
CA LEU A 56 2.06 6.37 -8.49
C LEU A 56 1.91 7.02 -7.10
N ILE A 57 1.06 6.45 -6.25
CA ILE A 57 0.88 6.93 -4.86
C ILE A 57 2.18 6.79 -4.07
N LEU A 58 2.83 5.62 -4.11
CA LEU A 58 4.10 5.37 -3.42
C LEU A 58 5.17 6.38 -3.82
N ASN A 59 5.37 6.57 -5.13
CA ASN A 59 6.40 7.47 -5.64
C ASN A 59 6.13 8.92 -5.21
N GLN A 60 4.88 9.37 -5.31
CA GLN A 60 4.52 10.73 -4.89
C GLN A 60 4.78 10.96 -3.40
N LEU A 61 4.40 10.00 -2.54
CA LEU A 61 4.57 10.12 -1.10
C LEU A 61 6.03 9.97 -0.66
N ALA A 62 6.78 9.05 -1.26
CA ALA A 62 8.20 8.86 -0.97
C ALA A 62 9.02 10.10 -1.36
N ASN A 63 8.73 10.71 -2.52
CA ASN A 63 9.41 11.92 -2.99
C ASN A 63 9.07 13.17 -2.15
N SER A 64 7.95 13.18 -1.43
CA SER A 64 7.57 14.31 -0.59
C SER A 64 8.44 14.46 0.67
N GLU A 65 9.24 13.44 1.00
CA GLU A 65 10.04 13.28 2.23
C GLU A 65 9.27 13.38 3.57
N ARG A 66 7.98 13.77 3.54
CA ARG A 66 7.11 13.98 4.69
C ARG A 66 6.61 12.67 5.29
N TYR A 67 6.43 11.64 4.48
CA TYR A 67 5.79 10.39 4.87
C TYR A 67 6.77 9.23 4.88
N GLY A 68 6.50 8.27 5.76
CA GLY A 68 7.24 7.02 5.90
C GLY A 68 6.41 5.78 5.61
N ALA A 69 5.10 5.95 5.45
CA ALA A 69 4.19 4.88 5.13
C ALA A 69 2.98 5.37 4.36
N VAL A 70 2.36 4.46 3.61
CA VAL A 70 1.03 4.62 3.02
C VAL A 70 0.10 3.50 3.44
N TYR A 71 -1.11 3.87 3.83
CA TYR A 71 -2.22 2.98 4.13
C TYR A 71 -3.26 3.12 3.02
N LEU A 72 -3.35 2.11 2.18
CA LEU A 72 -4.33 2.03 1.11
C LEU A 72 -5.56 1.31 1.64
N VAL A 73 -6.66 2.05 1.71
CA VAL A 73 -7.99 1.52 2.05
C VAL A 73 -8.92 1.65 0.85
N ASN A 74 -9.99 0.88 0.85
CA ASN A 74 -10.90 0.79 -0.28
C ASN A 74 -12.33 1.11 0.16
N LEU A 75 -13.07 1.89 -0.65
CA LEU A 75 -14.50 2.15 -0.42
C LEU A 75 -15.32 0.86 -0.48
N PHE A 76 -14.95 -0.04 -1.39
CA PHE A 76 -15.49 -1.39 -1.46
C PHE A 76 -14.40 -2.38 -1.09
N SER A 77 -14.65 -3.28 -0.15
CA SER A 77 -13.62 -4.21 0.31
C SER A 77 -13.52 -5.47 -0.56
N ASN A 78 -14.53 -5.76 -1.40
CA ASN A 78 -14.58 -6.95 -2.25
C ASN A 78 -13.44 -6.96 -3.27
N ILE A 79 -12.69 -8.04 -3.29
CA ILE A 79 -11.54 -8.20 -4.19
C ILE A 79 -11.98 -8.65 -5.59
N LYS A 80 -13.08 -9.40 -5.67
CA LYS A 80 -13.75 -9.68 -6.93
C LYS A 80 -14.82 -8.61 -7.13
N SER A 81 -14.83 -7.96 -8.31
CA SER A 81 -16.03 -7.25 -8.75
C SER A 81 -17.22 -8.23 -8.72
N PRO A 82 -18.43 -7.75 -8.39
CA PRO A 82 -19.66 -8.50 -8.64
C PRO A 82 -19.72 -9.05 -10.07
#